data_AF-A0A523VUL5-F1
#
_entry.id   AF-A0A523VUL5-F1
#
_cell.length_a   1.000
_cell.length_b   1.000
_cell.length_c   1.000
_cell.angle_alpha   90.00
_cell.angle_beta   90.00
_cell.angle_gamma   90.00
#
_symmetry.space_group_name_H-M   'P 1'
#
loop_
_entity.id
_entity.type
_entity.pdbx_description
1 polymer ?
#
loop_
_entity_poly.entity_id
_entity_poly.type
_entity_poly.pdbx_seq_one_letter_code
_entity_poly.pdbx_strand_id
1 'polypeptide(L)'
;MTNNQLFDLEKIKEFTLPVEELQGKINQLTDSANKITKNFQIFEKHFKNENFLSQIEIIKELLENVNAKLNTVSITNLNKFLDLQDQLIKKYKDNFKENLKKLTSNKDITKVIGLFLVEKKKISKIIDNASFIPSIEIIRWLELLESLKHNTLFLRAVKKMGKYYQELLQVRLNIELSKIPNATDPVIIRDYEIFFKKNPTLTFNDFLEIAKSKLTQKELKSKKNIVEKEKEKEELEKLKKNQKEQTEAYEDYLKFSDREFKRLRRKKSREKLIDVSTESNKEKEIEISDEVSEKIKKFKSQFERSFDEKYMIQKDDDKDPLDIIRERKKKKDKEYKEYKDHFENP
;
A
#
# COMPACT_ATOMS: atom_id res chain seq x y z
N MET A 1 -9.73 -4.70 52.72
CA MET A 1 -10.69 -5.73 53.15
C MET A 1 -10.54 -6.92 52.22
N THR A 2 -9.90 -7.98 52.71
CA THR A 2 -9.75 -9.28 52.03
C THR A 2 -11.12 -9.93 51.97
N ASN A 3 -11.88 -9.57 50.94
CA ASN A 3 -13.12 -10.27 50.63
C ASN A 3 -12.74 -11.71 50.31
N ASN A 4 -13.14 -12.65 51.19
CA ASN A 4 -13.21 -14.07 50.90
C ASN A 4 -14.11 -14.24 49.66
N GLN A 5 -13.54 -14.12 48.47
CA GLN A 5 -14.24 -14.46 47.24
C GLN A 5 -14.41 -15.98 47.27
N LEU A 6 -15.66 -16.40 47.42
CA LEU A 6 -16.08 -17.80 47.48
C LEU A 6 -15.68 -18.59 46.22
N PHE A 7 -15.36 -17.89 45.14
CA PHE A 7 -14.95 -18.43 43.85
C PHE A 7 -13.65 -17.76 43.42
N ASP A 8 -12.54 -18.43 43.70
CA ASP A 8 -11.20 -18.06 43.26
C ASP A 8 -10.74 -19.08 42.21
N LEU A 9 -10.19 -18.58 41.10
CA LEU A 9 -9.67 -19.41 40.02
C LEU A 9 -8.51 -20.30 40.49
N GLU A 10 -7.69 -19.80 41.42
CA GLU A 10 -6.59 -20.57 41.99
C GLU A 10 -7.12 -21.75 42.81
N LYS A 11 -8.16 -21.55 43.62
CA LYS A 11 -8.83 -22.63 44.35
C LYS A 11 -9.51 -23.64 43.42
N ILE A 12 -10.16 -23.18 42.35
CA ILE A 12 -10.75 -24.08 41.36
C ILE A 12 -9.66 -24.95 40.71
N LYS A 13 -8.49 -24.36 40.39
CA LYS A 13 -7.35 -25.10 39.85
C LYS A 13 -6.79 -26.10 40.86
N GLU A 14 -6.64 -25.72 42.12
CA GLU A 14 -6.23 -26.62 43.21
C GLU A 14 -7.17 -27.82 43.34
N PHE A 15 -8.48 -27.61 43.27
CA PHE A 15 -9.46 -28.70 43.28
C PHE A 15 -9.35 -29.64 42.08
N THR A 16 -8.80 -29.18 40.95
CA THR A 16 -8.73 -29.96 39.69
C THR A 16 -7.41 -30.70 39.48
N LEU A 17 -6.34 -30.36 40.21
CA LEU A 17 -5.06 -31.09 40.16
C LEU A 17 -5.20 -32.61 40.41
N PRO A 18 -6.03 -33.09 41.36
CA PRO A 18 -6.22 -34.52 41.57
C PRO A 18 -6.83 -35.26 40.37
N VAL A 19 -7.46 -34.56 39.42
CA VAL A 19 -8.07 -35.16 38.23
C VAL A 19 -7.01 -35.64 37.25
N GLU A 20 -5.97 -34.83 37.03
CA GLU A 20 -4.85 -35.19 36.16
C GLU A 20 -4.11 -36.41 36.73
N GLU A 21 -3.94 -36.46 38.05
CA GLU A 21 -3.38 -37.63 38.75
C GLU A 21 -4.28 -38.87 38.61
N LEU A 22 -5.60 -38.72 38.74
CA LEU A 22 -6.56 -39.82 38.56
C LEU A 22 -6.53 -40.35 37.12
N GLN A 23 -6.47 -39.48 36.12
CA GLN A 23 -6.36 -39.87 34.72
C GLN A 23 -5.05 -40.63 34.46
N GLY A 24 -3.94 -40.19 35.05
CA GLY A 24 -2.66 -40.91 35.03
C GLY A 24 -2.76 -42.30 35.66
N LYS A 25 -3.40 -42.44 36.82
CA LYS A 25 -3.60 -43.73 37.51
C LYS A 25 -4.47 -44.69 36.72
N ILE A 26 -5.51 -44.20 36.04
CA ILE A 26 -6.36 -45.02 35.16
C ILE A 26 -5.55 -45.58 33.99
N ASN A 27 -4.73 -44.74 33.34
CA ASN A 27 -3.87 -45.19 32.25
C ASN A 27 -2.85 -46.24 32.71
N GLN A 28 -2.25 -46.07 33.89
CA GLN A 28 -1.36 -47.07 34.49
C GLN A 28 -2.06 -48.40 34.79
N LEU A 29 -3.32 -48.35 35.21
CA LEU A 29 -4.13 -49.54 35.48
C LEU A 29 -4.45 -50.28 34.18
N THR A 30 -4.81 -49.57 33.11
CA THR A 30 -5.01 -50.17 31.78
C THR A 30 -3.73 -50.78 31.22
N ASP A 31 -2.57 -50.14 31.40
CA ASP A 31 -1.28 -50.68 30.97
C ASP A 31 -0.90 -51.93 31.75
N SER A 32 -1.19 -51.95 33.06
CA SER A 32 -0.95 -53.11 33.91
C SER A 32 -1.83 -54.29 33.50
N ALA A 33 -3.11 -54.04 33.21
CA ALA A 33 -4.02 -55.06 32.68
C ALA A 33 -3.52 -55.61 31.34
N ASN A 34 -3.07 -54.75 30.42
CA ASN A 34 -2.51 -55.15 29.13
C ASN A 34 -1.21 -55.95 29.24
N LYS A 35 -0.37 -55.69 30.26
CA LYS A 35 0.82 -56.49 30.54
C LYS A 35 0.43 -57.88 31.07
N ILE A 36 -0.58 -57.95 31.93
CA ILE A 36 -1.08 -59.20 32.48
C ILE A 36 -1.67 -60.09 31.37
N THR A 37 -2.48 -59.55 30.46
CA THR A 37 -3.03 -60.31 29.32
C THR A 37 -1.93 -60.83 28.40
N LYS A 38 -0.89 -60.03 28.12
CA LYS A 38 0.29 -60.49 27.36
C LYS A 38 1.05 -61.61 28.08
N ASN A 39 1.19 -61.52 29.41
CA ASN A 39 1.83 -62.58 30.18
C ASN A 39 1.01 -63.87 30.13
N PHE A 40 -0.33 -63.78 30.24
CA PHE A 40 -1.20 -64.95 30.09
C PHE A 40 -1.06 -65.62 28.71
N GLN A 41 -0.98 -64.85 27.62
CA GLN A 41 -0.71 -65.39 26.28
C GLN A 41 0.64 -66.10 26.15
N ILE A 42 1.66 -65.68 26.92
CA ILE A 42 2.96 -66.35 26.97
C ILE A 42 2.85 -67.64 27.80
N PHE A 43 2.17 -67.61 28.94
CA PHE A 43 1.94 -68.79 29.78
C PHE A 43 1.16 -69.90 29.06
N GLU A 44 0.09 -69.54 28.33
CA GLU A 44 -0.71 -70.45 27.52
C GLU A 44 0.15 -71.20 26.46
N LYS A 45 1.23 -70.59 25.96
CA LYS A 45 2.14 -71.20 24.97
C LYS A 45 3.12 -72.20 25.58
N HIS A 46 3.45 -72.09 26.87
CA HIS A 46 4.53 -72.86 27.50
C HIS A 46 4.04 -73.98 28.43
N PHE A 47 2.79 -73.92 28.91
CA PHE A 47 2.20 -74.95 29.79
C PHE A 47 1.14 -75.77 29.05
N LYS A 48 1.13 -77.11 29.25
CA LYS A 48 0.21 -78.05 28.57
C LYS A 48 -0.81 -78.74 29.48
N ASN A 49 -0.86 -78.38 30.78
CA ASN A 49 -1.81 -78.98 31.71
C ASN A 49 -3.19 -78.33 31.56
N GLU A 50 -4.14 -79.04 30.97
CA GLU A 50 -5.48 -78.54 30.64
C GLU A 50 -6.28 -78.05 31.86
N ASN A 51 -6.20 -78.74 32.99
CA ASN A 51 -6.88 -78.33 34.22
C ASN A 51 -6.31 -77.03 34.82
N PHE A 52 -5.03 -76.78 34.60
CA PHE A 52 -4.39 -75.55 35.07
C PHE A 52 -4.66 -74.38 34.12
N LEU A 53 -4.69 -74.64 32.81
CA LEU A 53 -5.04 -73.64 31.80
C LEU A 53 -6.47 -73.14 31.96
N SER A 54 -7.43 -74.03 32.23
CA SER A 54 -8.83 -73.64 32.46
C SER A 54 -9.01 -72.77 33.72
N GLN A 55 -8.28 -73.06 34.80
CA GLN A 55 -8.27 -72.21 36.00
C GLN A 55 -7.68 -70.82 35.71
N ILE A 56 -6.61 -70.76 34.91
CA ILE A 56 -6.00 -69.51 34.47
C ILE A 56 -6.96 -68.69 33.61
N GLU A 57 -7.71 -69.34 32.72
CA GLU A 57 -8.68 -68.68 31.84
C GLU A 57 -9.81 -68.04 32.65
N ILE A 58 -10.33 -68.74 33.67
CA ILE A 58 -11.31 -68.17 34.61
C ILE A 58 -10.74 -66.95 35.34
N ILE A 59 -9.48 -67.02 35.80
CA ILE A 59 -8.82 -65.89 36.48
C ILE A 59 -8.64 -64.70 35.52
N LYS A 60 -8.31 -64.97 34.26
CA LYS A 60 -8.17 -63.95 33.20
C LYS A 60 -9.51 -63.27 32.93
N GLU A 61 -10.59 -64.01 32.76
CA GLU A 61 -11.94 -63.45 32.58
C GLU A 61 -12.38 -62.60 33.77
N LEU A 62 -12.12 -63.05 35.00
CA LEU A 62 -12.41 -62.28 36.21
C LEU A 62 -11.62 -60.98 36.25
N LEU A 63 -10.33 -61.01 35.91
CA LEU A 63 -9.47 -59.82 35.85
C LEU A 63 -9.92 -58.83 34.77
N GLU A 64 -10.29 -59.32 33.58
CA GLU A 64 -10.80 -58.49 32.50
C GLU A 64 -12.13 -57.82 32.88
N ASN A 65 -13.03 -58.55 33.53
CA ASN A 65 -14.31 -58.02 34.00
C ASN A 65 -14.11 -56.97 35.12
N VAL A 66 -13.22 -57.22 36.07
CA VAL A 66 -12.86 -56.24 37.12
C VAL A 66 -12.25 -54.99 36.51
N ASN A 67 -11.33 -55.13 35.55
CA ASN A 67 -10.72 -54.00 34.84
C ASN A 67 -11.77 -53.19 34.06
N ALA A 68 -12.67 -53.84 33.34
CA ALA A 68 -13.75 -53.17 32.60
C ALA A 68 -14.67 -52.38 33.54
N LYS A 69 -15.08 -52.98 34.67
CA LYS A 69 -15.89 -52.30 35.70
C LYS A 69 -15.14 -51.11 36.33
N LEU A 70 -13.85 -51.27 36.66
CA LEU A 70 -13.05 -50.18 37.20
C LEU A 70 -12.89 -49.03 36.21
N ASN A 71 -12.65 -49.30 34.93
CA ASN A 71 -12.53 -48.27 33.90
C ASN A 71 -13.84 -47.52 33.70
N THR A 72 -14.96 -48.23 33.58
CA THR A 72 -16.28 -47.59 33.44
C THR A 72 -16.64 -46.71 34.63
N VAL A 73 -16.43 -47.18 35.86
CA VAL A 73 -16.67 -46.38 37.08
C VAL A 73 -15.72 -45.17 37.13
N SER A 74 -14.45 -45.35 36.76
CA SER A 74 -13.46 -44.28 36.80
C SER A 74 -13.74 -43.19 35.76
N ILE A 75 -14.09 -43.58 34.53
CA ILE A 75 -14.45 -42.65 33.44
C ILE A 75 -15.73 -41.89 33.80
N THR A 76 -16.75 -42.57 34.33
CA THR A 76 -18.00 -41.90 34.72
C THR A 76 -17.78 -40.90 35.85
N ASN A 77 -16.91 -41.21 36.81
CA ASN A 77 -16.55 -40.28 37.88
C ASN A 77 -15.70 -39.10 37.37
N LEU A 78 -14.75 -39.34 36.46
CA LEU A 78 -13.98 -38.28 35.80
C LEU A 78 -14.92 -37.31 35.07
N ASN A 79 -15.86 -37.83 34.27
CA ASN A 79 -16.81 -37.00 33.53
C ASN A 79 -17.67 -36.14 34.47
N LYS A 80 -18.20 -36.72 35.55
CA LYS A 80 -18.95 -35.97 36.56
C LYS A 80 -18.11 -34.86 37.20
N PHE A 81 -16.82 -35.11 37.40
CA PHE A 81 -15.92 -34.11 37.98
C PHE A 81 -15.61 -32.99 37.00
N LEU A 82 -15.35 -33.32 35.73
CA LEU A 82 -15.15 -32.33 34.66
C LEU A 82 -16.41 -31.46 34.46
N ASP A 83 -17.60 -32.06 34.49
CA ASP A 83 -18.86 -31.32 34.45
C ASP A 83 -18.98 -30.33 35.63
N LEU A 84 -18.58 -30.75 36.83
CA LEU A 84 -18.57 -29.90 38.01
C LEU A 84 -17.54 -28.76 37.87
N GLN A 85 -16.34 -29.05 37.35
CA GLN A 85 -15.32 -28.05 37.06
C GLN A 85 -15.84 -26.99 36.07
N ASP A 86 -16.46 -27.41 34.98
CA ASP A 86 -17.01 -26.51 33.97
C ASP A 86 -18.12 -25.62 34.55
N GLN A 87 -18.98 -26.18 35.40
CA GLN A 87 -20.01 -25.41 36.11
C GLN A 87 -19.39 -24.37 37.06
N LEU A 88 -18.33 -24.72 37.80
CA LEU A 88 -17.62 -23.79 38.67
C LEU A 88 -16.95 -22.66 37.88
N ILE A 89 -16.28 -22.99 36.77
CA ILE A 89 -15.64 -22.01 35.88
C ILE A 89 -16.70 -21.08 35.28
N LYS A 90 -17.83 -21.62 34.83
CA LYS A 90 -18.93 -20.81 34.28
C LYS A 90 -19.47 -19.84 35.31
N LYS A 91 -19.75 -20.31 36.54
CA LYS A 91 -20.20 -19.44 37.63
C LYS A 91 -19.16 -18.37 37.99
N TYR A 92 -17.88 -18.71 38.01
CA TYR A 92 -16.81 -17.73 38.22
C TYR A 92 -16.82 -16.65 37.13
N LYS A 93 -16.90 -17.05 35.86
CA LYS A 93 -16.95 -16.12 34.72
C LYS A 93 -18.16 -15.20 34.80
N ASP A 94 -19.33 -15.72 35.14
CA ASP A 94 -20.55 -14.95 35.28
C ASP A 94 -20.44 -13.92 36.42
N ASN A 95 -19.95 -14.34 37.60
CA ASN A 95 -19.69 -13.46 38.73
C ASN A 95 -18.64 -12.39 38.40
N PHE A 96 -17.56 -12.76 37.71
CA PHE A 96 -16.54 -11.82 37.26
C PHE A 96 -17.12 -10.78 36.28
N LYS A 97 -17.95 -11.22 35.33
CA LYS A 97 -18.65 -10.34 34.40
C LYS A 97 -19.60 -9.38 35.11
N GLU A 98 -20.32 -9.84 36.13
CA GLU A 98 -21.14 -8.97 36.98
C GLU A 98 -20.31 -7.95 37.78
N ASN A 99 -19.18 -8.38 38.35
CA ASN A 99 -18.27 -7.49 39.05
C ASN A 99 -17.65 -6.43 38.11
N LEU A 100 -17.32 -6.80 36.87
CA LEU A 100 -16.90 -5.84 35.86
C LEU A 100 -18.01 -4.85 35.49
N LYS A 101 -19.26 -5.31 35.34
CA LYS A 101 -20.42 -4.42 35.13
C LYS A 101 -20.61 -3.43 36.29
N LYS A 102 -20.43 -3.90 37.53
CA LYS A 102 -20.45 -3.03 38.73
C LYS A 102 -19.30 -2.01 38.71
N LEU A 103 -18.10 -2.41 38.29
CA LEU A 103 -16.95 -1.50 38.12
C LEU A 103 -17.19 -0.45 37.02
N THR A 104 -17.83 -0.81 35.90
CA THR A 104 -18.22 0.16 34.86
C THR A 104 -19.25 1.18 35.33
N SER A 105 -19.96 0.91 36.44
CA SER A 105 -20.87 1.88 37.05
C SER A 105 -20.13 2.99 37.80
N ASN A 106 -18.86 2.76 38.18
CA ASN A 106 -18.04 3.74 38.89
C ASN A 106 -17.15 4.52 37.91
N LYS A 107 -17.79 5.28 37.01
CA LYS A 107 -17.18 6.02 35.90
C LYS A 107 -16.00 6.89 36.32
N ASP A 108 -16.03 7.42 37.54
CA ASP A 108 -14.97 8.32 38.04
C ASP A 108 -13.67 7.59 38.30
N ILE A 109 -13.70 6.40 38.91
CA ILE A 109 -12.48 5.60 39.15
C ILE A 109 -11.90 5.11 37.83
N THR A 110 -12.75 4.67 36.90
CA THR A 110 -12.30 4.23 35.56
C THR A 110 -11.69 5.38 34.76
N LYS A 111 -12.25 6.58 34.89
CA LYS A 111 -11.71 7.81 34.26
C LYS A 111 -10.34 8.17 34.85
N VAL A 112 -10.18 8.12 36.17
CA VAL A 112 -8.89 8.40 36.83
C VAL A 112 -7.81 7.40 36.41
N ILE A 113 -8.13 6.11 36.40
CA ILE A 113 -7.20 5.05 35.95
C ILE A 113 -6.89 5.20 34.46
N GLY A 114 -7.89 5.47 33.63
CA GLY A 114 -7.72 5.68 32.19
C GLY A 114 -6.83 6.89 31.87
N LEU A 115 -7.06 8.03 32.53
CA LEU A 115 -6.22 9.22 32.39
C LEU A 115 -4.78 8.95 32.83
N PHE A 116 -4.59 8.28 33.97
CA PHE A 116 -3.26 7.89 34.46
C PHE A 116 -2.50 6.99 33.47
N LEU A 117 -3.18 6.03 32.85
CA LEU A 117 -2.58 5.14 31.86
C LEU A 117 -2.22 5.87 30.54
N VAL A 118 -3.02 6.87 30.14
CA VAL A 118 -2.73 7.76 29.01
C VAL A 118 -1.54 8.66 29.30
N GLU A 119 -1.49 9.28 30.49
CA GLU A 119 -0.35 10.10 30.94
C GLU A 119 0.96 9.30 30.95
N LYS A 120 0.90 8.05 31.39
CA LYS A 120 2.05 7.12 31.41
C LYS A 120 2.37 6.52 30.04
N LYS A 121 1.67 6.91 28.97
CA LYS A 121 1.80 6.38 27.59
C LYS A 121 1.70 4.84 27.49
N LYS A 122 1.06 4.20 28.46
CA LYS A 122 0.83 2.74 28.44
C LYS A 122 -0.32 2.37 27.49
N ILE A 123 -1.26 3.29 27.33
CA ILE A 123 -2.32 3.24 26.33
C ILE A 123 -2.37 4.60 25.61
N SER A 124 -2.64 4.59 24.32
CA SER A 124 -3.03 5.80 23.60
C SER A 124 -4.50 6.10 23.91
N LYS A 125 -4.86 7.38 23.97
CA LYS A 125 -6.26 7.79 24.06
C LYS A 125 -6.97 7.27 22.80
N ILE A 126 -7.86 6.29 22.96
CA ILE A 126 -8.70 5.83 21.87
C ILE A 126 -9.65 6.99 21.55
N ILE A 127 -9.54 7.53 20.33
CA ILE A 127 -10.53 8.46 19.79
C ILE A 127 -11.72 7.59 19.40
N ASP A 128 -12.52 7.20 20.38
CA ASP A 128 -13.60 6.20 20.25
C ASP A 128 -14.85 6.70 19.51
N ASN A 129 -14.73 7.82 18.81
CA ASN A 129 -15.63 8.09 17.71
C ASN A 129 -14.80 7.94 16.44
N ALA A 130 -14.68 6.70 15.94
CA ALA A 130 -14.82 6.55 14.50
C ALA A 130 -16.17 7.22 14.19
N SER A 131 -16.13 8.46 13.71
CA SER A 131 -17.30 9.18 13.26
C SER A 131 -17.81 8.41 12.06
N PHE A 132 -18.57 7.34 12.32
CA PHE A 132 -19.35 6.67 11.32
C PHE A 132 -20.44 7.67 11.00
N ILE A 133 -20.16 8.54 10.04
CA ILE A 133 -21.17 9.39 9.44
C ILE A 133 -22.05 8.37 8.69
N PRO A 134 -23.27 8.07 9.16
CA PRO A 134 -24.14 7.19 8.41
C PRO A 134 -24.28 7.81 7.02
N SER A 135 -23.87 7.07 6.00
CA SER A 135 -24.05 7.55 4.64
C SER A 135 -25.54 7.75 4.43
N ILE A 136 -25.89 8.87 3.81
CA ILE A 136 -27.27 9.14 3.41
C ILE A 136 -27.72 7.96 2.54
N GLU A 137 -28.85 7.36 2.88
CA GLU A 137 -29.45 6.27 2.08
C GLU A 137 -29.69 6.75 0.65
N ILE A 138 -29.60 5.84 -0.33
CA ILE A 138 -29.72 6.18 -1.76
C ILE A 138 -31.04 6.93 -2.05
N ILE A 139 -32.12 6.57 -1.37
CA ILE A 139 -33.43 7.23 -1.53
C ILE A 139 -33.35 8.71 -1.16
N ARG A 140 -32.72 9.03 -0.02
CA ARG A 140 -32.54 10.42 0.42
C ARG A 140 -31.57 11.20 -0.47
N TRP A 141 -30.60 10.54 -1.11
CA TRP A 141 -29.78 11.16 -2.15
C TRP A 141 -30.61 11.55 -3.38
N LEU A 142 -31.53 10.69 -3.81
CA LEU A 142 -32.42 10.97 -4.94
C LEU A 142 -33.38 12.11 -4.62
N GLU A 143 -33.98 12.12 -3.43
CA GLU A 143 -34.85 13.21 -2.95
C GLU A 143 -34.09 14.54 -2.84
N LEU A 144 -32.85 14.50 -2.35
CA LEU A 144 -32.00 15.68 -2.26
C LEU A 144 -31.60 16.19 -3.64
N LEU A 145 -31.26 15.30 -4.59
CA LEU A 145 -31.01 15.67 -5.98
C LEU A 145 -32.23 16.31 -6.63
N GLU A 146 -33.42 15.77 -6.39
CA GLU A 146 -34.67 16.32 -6.90
C GLU A 146 -34.97 17.69 -6.28
N SER A 147 -34.76 17.84 -4.98
CA SER A 147 -34.89 19.12 -4.28
C SER A 147 -33.87 20.15 -4.79
N LEU A 148 -32.63 19.73 -5.08
CA LEU A 148 -31.58 20.59 -5.64
C LEU A 148 -31.91 21.07 -7.06
N LYS A 149 -32.63 20.26 -7.87
CA LYS A 149 -33.11 20.70 -9.19
C LYS A 149 -34.06 21.91 -9.10
N HIS A 150 -34.80 22.04 -8.00
CA HIS A 150 -35.72 23.15 -7.77
C HIS A 150 -35.07 24.32 -7.02
N ASN A 151 -33.86 24.12 -6.47
CA ASN A 151 -33.13 25.12 -5.73
C ASN A 151 -32.44 26.12 -6.68
N THR A 152 -32.86 27.38 -6.62
CA THR A 152 -32.38 28.46 -7.49
C THR A 152 -30.90 28.81 -7.27
N LEU A 153 -30.39 28.70 -6.04
CA LEU A 153 -28.99 28.95 -5.73
C LEU A 153 -28.09 27.85 -6.29
N PHE A 154 -28.51 26.59 -6.13
CA PHE A 154 -27.80 25.44 -6.69
C PHE A 154 -27.77 25.52 -8.22
N LEU A 155 -28.90 25.75 -8.88
CA LEU A 155 -28.94 25.93 -10.33
C LEU A 155 -28.06 27.09 -10.80
N ARG A 156 -28.02 28.20 -10.06
CA ARG A 156 -27.12 29.33 -10.37
C ARG A 156 -25.66 28.92 -10.22
N ALA A 157 -25.30 28.16 -9.20
CA ALA A 157 -23.94 27.66 -9.00
C ALA A 157 -23.54 26.67 -10.11
N VAL A 158 -24.42 25.73 -10.48
CA VAL A 158 -24.20 24.80 -11.59
C VAL A 158 -24.02 25.56 -12.91
N LYS A 159 -24.84 26.58 -13.18
CA LYS A 159 -24.67 27.44 -14.37
C LYS A 159 -23.33 28.18 -14.35
N LYS A 160 -22.88 28.69 -13.20
CA LYS A 160 -21.56 29.33 -13.06
C LYS A 160 -20.43 28.32 -13.31
N MET A 161 -20.55 27.11 -12.76
CA MET A 161 -19.58 26.03 -12.97
C MET A 161 -19.53 25.61 -14.44
N GLY A 162 -20.69 25.51 -15.12
CA GLY A 162 -20.75 25.23 -16.55
C GLY A 162 -20.08 26.32 -17.39
N LYS A 163 -20.28 27.60 -17.05
CA LYS A 163 -19.58 28.71 -17.71
C LYS A 163 -18.07 28.64 -17.49
N TYR A 164 -17.63 28.42 -16.25
CA TYR A 164 -16.21 28.27 -15.93
C TYR A 164 -15.57 27.08 -16.65
N TYR A 165 -16.29 25.97 -16.77
CA TYR A 165 -15.84 24.82 -17.55
C TYR A 165 -15.69 25.16 -19.03
N GLN A 166 -16.63 25.89 -19.62
CA GLN A 166 -16.51 26.39 -21.00
C GLN A 166 -15.31 27.33 -21.17
N GLU A 167 -15.06 28.22 -20.20
CA GLU A 167 -13.88 29.09 -20.18
C GLU A 167 -12.59 28.27 -20.13
N LEU A 168 -12.51 27.25 -19.26
CA LEU A 168 -11.36 26.34 -19.21
C LEU A 168 -11.14 25.60 -20.53
N LEU A 169 -12.21 25.14 -21.18
CA LEU A 169 -12.12 24.50 -22.50
C LEU A 169 -11.61 25.46 -23.57
N GLN A 170 -12.04 26.72 -23.55
CA GLN A 170 -11.52 27.75 -24.46
C GLN A 170 -10.05 28.05 -24.20
N VAL A 171 -9.63 28.19 -22.93
CA VAL A 171 -8.23 28.38 -22.57
C VAL A 171 -7.38 27.21 -23.07
N ARG A 172 -7.85 25.98 -22.87
CA ARG A 172 -7.16 24.78 -23.34
C ARG A 172 -7.10 24.70 -24.87
N LEU A 173 -8.19 25.03 -25.56
CA LEU A 173 -8.22 25.14 -27.01
C LEU A 173 -7.17 26.15 -27.49
N ASN A 174 -7.13 27.34 -26.88
CA ASN A 174 -6.17 28.39 -27.25
C ASN A 174 -4.71 27.97 -27.01
N ILE A 175 -4.44 27.24 -25.92
CA ILE A 175 -3.12 26.66 -25.65
C ILE A 175 -2.74 25.67 -26.76
N GLU A 176 -3.64 24.76 -27.13
CA GLU A 176 -3.36 23.80 -28.19
C GLU A 176 -3.23 24.48 -29.57
N LEU A 177 -4.07 25.47 -29.88
CA LEU A 177 -3.97 26.28 -31.10
C LEU A 177 -2.64 27.06 -31.17
N SER A 178 -2.14 27.56 -30.04
CA SER A 178 -0.84 28.26 -29.99
C SER A 178 0.36 27.36 -30.24
N LYS A 179 0.20 26.04 -30.10
CA LYS A 179 1.22 25.04 -30.43
C LYS A 179 1.22 24.68 -31.93
N ILE A 180 0.19 25.10 -32.67
CA ILE A 180 0.08 24.85 -34.10
C ILE A 180 1.00 25.83 -34.85
N PRO A 181 1.85 25.36 -35.79
CA PRO A 181 2.65 26.25 -36.62
C PRO A 181 1.77 27.21 -37.42
N ASN A 182 2.15 28.50 -37.49
CA ASN A 182 1.39 29.57 -38.15
C ASN A 182 1.12 29.33 -39.65
N ALA A 183 1.86 28.43 -40.31
CA ALA A 183 1.70 28.05 -41.71
C ALA A 183 0.66 26.92 -41.94
N THR A 184 0.03 26.41 -40.88
CA THR A 184 -0.96 25.33 -40.99
C THR A 184 -2.21 25.83 -41.69
N ASP A 185 -2.72 25.04 -42.65
CA ASP A 185 -3.91 25.36 -43.42
C ASP A 185 -5.11 25.70 -42.48
N PRO A 186 -5.74 26.88 -42.62
CA PRO A 186 -6.86 27.30 -41.77
C PRO A 186 -8.04 26.33 -41.79
N VAL A 187 -8.18 25.51 -42.84
CA VAL A 187 -9.20 24.46 -42.91
C VAL A 187 -8.96 23.37 -41.86
N ILE A 188 -7.70 22.95 -41.68
CA ILE A 188 -7.31 21.90 -40.72
C ILE A 188 -7.49 22.40 -39.28
N ILE A 189 -7.22 23.70 -39.05
CA ILE A 189 -7.41 24.35 -37.75
C ILE A 189 -8.91 24.36 -37.38
N ARG A 190 -9.78 24.73 -38.33
CA ARG A 190 -11.24 24.72 -38.10
C ARG A 190 -11.77 23.30 -37.86
N ASP A 191 -11.26 22.32 -38.59
CA ASP A 191 -11.63 20.92 -38.36
C ASP A 191 -11.19 20.45 -36.98
N TYR A 192 -9.97 20.82 -36.55
CA TYR A 192 -9.50 20.53 -35.20
C TYR A 192 -10.40 21.16 -34.12
N GLU A 193 -10.80 22.42 -34.27
CA GLU A 193 -11.71 23.09 -33.32
C GLU A 193 -13.06 22.35 -33.19
N ILE A 194 -13.61 21.86 -34.31
CA ILE A 194 -14.86 21.10 -34.33
C ILE A 194 -14.68 19.75 -33.62
N PHE A 195 -13.54 19.08 -33.83
CA PHE A 195 -13.23 17.81 -33.17
C PHE A 195 -12.94 17.99 -31.68
N PHE A 196 -12.25 19.06 -31.29
CA PHE A 196 -11.95 19.39 -29.89
C PHE A 196 -13.21 19.68 -29.09
N LYS A 197 -14.23 20.33 -29.70
CA LYS A 197 -15.54 20.54 -29.06
C LYS A 197 -16.28 19.23 -28.75
N LYS A 198 -16.05 18.17 -29.53
CA LYS A 198 -16.64 16.85 -29.30
C LYS A 198 -15.83 16.04 -28.28
N ASN A 199 -14.49 16.10 -28.36
CA ASN A 199 -13.57 15.37 -27.49
C ASN A 199 -12.48 16.33 -26.93
N PRO A 200 -12.69 16.92 -25.75
CA PRO A 200 -11.81 17.97 -25.20
C PRO A 200 -10.45 17.48 -24.68
N THR A 201 -10.20 16.17 -24.73
CA THR A 201 -8.95 15.53 -24.33
C THR A 201 -7.98 15.35 -25.50
N LEU A 202 -8.43 15.60 -26.74
CA LEU A 202 -7.66 15.33 -27.96
C LEU A 202 -6.58 16.40 -28.18
N THR A 203 -5.32 15.98 -28.31
CA THR A 203 -4.23 16.90 -28.71
C THR A 203 -4.21 17.11 -30.23
N PHE A 204 -3.58 18.20 -30.69
CA PHE A 204 -3.45 18.46 -32.13
C PHE A 204 -2.67 17.36 -32.86
N ASN A 205 -1.70 16.72 -32.19
CA ASN A 205 -0.94 15.61 -32.75
C ASN A 205 -1.81 14.36 -32.94
N ASP A 206 -2.65 14.03 -31.95
CA ASP A 206 -3.59 12.91 -32.06
C ASP A 206 -4.61 13.15 -33.18
N PHE A 207 -5.08 14.40 -33.31
CA PHE A 207 -5.94 14.80 -34.42
C PHE A 207 -5.25 14.61 -35.77
N LEU A 208 -3.97 15.00 -35.89
CA LEU A 208 -3.21 14.80 -37.12
C LEU A 208 -3.01 13.32 -37.45
N GLU A 209 -2.82 12.44 -36.47
CA GLU A 209 -2.74 10.98 -36.70
C GLU A 209 -4.07 10.38 -37.17
N ILE A 210 -5.17 10.84 -36.58
CA ILE A 210 -6.53 10.45 -36.99
C ILE A 210 -6.87 11.01 -38.38
N ALA A 211 -6.41 12.22 -38.70
CA ALA A 211 -6.56 12.81 -40.02
C ALA A 211 -5.69 12.10 -41.06
N LYS A 212 -4.44 11.77 -40.71
CA LYS A 212 -3.49 11.03 -41.58
C LYS A 212 -3.97 9.61 -41.87
N SER A 213 -4.59 8.93 -40.92
CA SER A 213 -5.17 7.59 -41.13
C SER A 213 -6.43 7.62 -42.02
N LYS A 214 -7.08 8.78 -42.17
CA LYS A 214 -8.24 8.99 -43.06
C LYS A 214 -7.87 9.52 -44.46
N LEU A 215 -6.69 10.08 -44.66
CA LEU A 215 -6.23 10.66 -45.94
C LEU A 215 -5.48 9.61 -46.81
N THR A 216 -5.69 9.63 -48.13
CA THR A 216 -5.04 8.69 -49.06
C THR A 216 -3.57 9.05 -49.35
N GLN A 217 -2.74 8.06 -49.67
CA GLN A 217 -1.28 8.16 -49.83
C GLN A 217 -0.75 9.27 -50.77
N LYS A 218 -1.56 9.76 -51.72
CA LYS A 218 -1.17 10.84 -52.65
C LYS A 218 -1.20 12.23 -51.99
N GLU A 219 -2.12 12.50 -51.06
CA GLU A 219 -2.22 13.78 -50.34
C GLU A 219 -1.17 13.92 -49.23
N LEU A 220 -0.71 12.79 -48.68
CA LEU A 220 0.40 12.72 -47.73
C LEU A 220 1.74 13.14 -48.34
N LYS A 221 1.99 12.81 -49.61
CA LYS A 221 3.24 13.17 -50.30
C LYS A 221 3.29 14.65 -50.67
N SER A 222 2.18 15.23 -51.10
CA SER A 222 2.13 16.67 -51.43
C SER A 222 2.30 17.54 -50.18
N LYS A 223 1.68 17.18 -49.05
CA LYS A 223 1.82 17.93 -47.79
C LYS A 223 3.21 17.79 -47.14
N LYS A 224 3.84 16.62 -47.19
CA LYS A 224 5.24 16.46 -46.73
C LYS A 224 6.23 17.32 -47.54
N ASN A 225 6.08 17.36 -48.86
CA ASN A 225 6.93 18.17 -49.73
C ASN A 225 6.74 19.69 -49.51
N ILE A 226 5.59 20.14 -48.99
CA ILE A 226 5.39 21.55 -48.63
C ILE A 226 6.14 21.88 -47.35
N VAL A 227 6.04 21.03 -46.33
CA VAL A 227 6.72 21.23 -45.04
C VAL A 227 8.25 21.18 -45.17
N GLU A 228 8.79 20.29 -46.00
CA GLU A 228 10.24 20.23 -46.26
C GLU A 228 10.75 21.47 -46.99
N LYS A 229 10.03 21.96 -48.01
CA LYS A 229 10.38 23.19 -48.72
C LYS A 229 10.30 24.45 -47.86
N GLU A 230 9.47 24.45 -46.82
CA GLU A 230 9.39 25.56 -45.88
C GLU A 230 10.53 25.56 -44.88
N LYS A 231 10.96 24.39 -44.38
CA LYS A 231 12.17 24.28 -43.56
C LYS A 231 13.40 24.77 -44.31
N GLU A 232 13.53 24.40 -45.58
CA GLU A 232 14.61 24.87 -46.46
C GLU A 232 14.58 26.39 -46.66
N LYS A 233 13.37 27.00 -46.73
CA LYS A 233 13.23 28.46 -46.85
C LYS A 233 13.58 29.19 -45.56
N GLU A 234 13.16 28.69 -44.40
CA GLU A 234 13.50 29.28 -43.10
C GLU A 234 15.01 29.19 -42.83
N GLU A 235 15.65 28.09 -43.19
CA GLU A 235 17.11 27.95 -43.12
C GLU A 235 17.80 28.95 -44.07
N LEU A 236 17.30 29.10 -45.30
CA LEU A 236 17.81 30.10 -46.25
C LEU A 236 17.65 31.55 -45.75
N GLU A 237 16.55 31.89 -45.09
CA GLU A 237 16.34 33.21 -44.53
C GLU A 237 17.25 33.49 -43.31
N LYS A 238 17.43 32.50 -42.43
CA LYS A 238 18.41 32.58 -41.33
C LYS A 238 19.83 32.77 -41.88
N LEU A 239 20.20 32.03 -42.92
CA LEU A 239 21.51 32.15 -43.56
C LEU A 239 21.69 33.53 -44.23
N LYS A 240 20.66 34.07 -44.89
CA LYS A 240 20.70 35.44 -45.46
C LYS A 240 20.85 36.51 -44.38
N LYS A 241 20.16 36.36 -43.25
CA LYS A 241 20.28 37.30 -42.13
C LYS A 241 21.68 37.27 -41.53
N ASN A 242 22.22 36.08 -41.32
CA ASN A 242 23.59 35.89 -40.83
C ASN A 242 24.64 36.46 -41.82
N GLN A 243 24.45 36.30 -43.12
CA GLN A 243 25.32 36.93 -44.13
C GLN A 243 25.26 38.46 -44.06
N LYS A 244 24.07 39.06 -43.93
CA LYS A 244 23.93 40.51 -43.78
C LYS A 244 24.62 41.04 -42.52
N GLU A 245 24.47 40.35 -41.40
CA GLU A 245 25.12 40.71 -40.15
C GLU A 245 26.66 40.58 -40.24
N GLN A 246 27.16 39.60 -40.99
CA GLN A 246 28.59 39.45 -41.27
C GLN A 246 29.12 40.57 -42.19
N THR A 247 28.38 40.93 -43.23
CA THR A 247 28.78 42.03 -44.13
C THR A 247 28.78 43.37 -43.41
N GLU A 248 27.76 43.66 -42.59
CA GLU A 248 27.71 44.88 -41.78
C GLU A 248 28.86 44.93 -40.77
N ALA A 249 29.18 43.80 -40.11
CA ALA A 249 30.31 43.74 -39.19
C ALA A 249 31.67 43.93 -39.88
N TYR A 250 31.81 43.45 -41.12
CA TYR A 250 33.03 43.63 -41.91
C TYR A 250 33.17 45.08 -42.38
N GLU A 251 32.09 45.70 -42.85
CA GLU A 251 32.07 47.12 -43.17
C GLU A 251 32.38 48.01 -41.96
N ASP A 252 31.82 47.69 -40.80
CA ASP A 252 32.11 48.39 -39.55
C ASP A 252 33.59 48.24 -39.15
N TYR A 253 34.19 47.06 -39.36
CA TYR A 253 35.61 46.83 -39.09
C TYR A 253 36.52 47.68 -39.99
N LEU A 254 36.15 47.85 -41.26
CA LEU A 254 36.91 48.69 -42.20
C LEU A 254 36.75 50.19 -41.93
N LYS A 255 35.61 50.62 -41.37
CA LYS A 255 35.29 52.03 -41.11
C LYS A 255 35.86 52.57 -39.79
N PHE A 256 36.02 51.72 -38.77
CA PHE A 256 36.42 52.15 -37.42
C PHE A 256 37.80 51.64 -37.01
N SER A 257 38.48 52.37 -36.12
CA SER A 257 39.73 51.88 -35.52
C SER A 257 39.48 50.63 -34.66
N ASP A 258 40.46 49.74 -34.53
CA ASP A 258 40.34 48.47 -33.78
C ASP A 258 39.77 48.63 -32.37
N ARG A 259 40.12 49.74 -31.70
CA ARG A 259 39.67 50.03 -30.33
C ARG A 259 38.19 50.43 -30.30
N GLU A 260 37.71 51.14 -31.31
CA GLU A 260 36.32 51.58 -31.43
C GLU A 260 35.41 50.45 -31.93
N PHE A 261 35.88 49.64 -32.88
CA PHE A 261 35.18 48.45 -33.32
C PHE A 261 34.94 47.47 -32.16
N LYS A 262 35.97 47.19 -31.34
CA LYS A 262 35.84 46.38 -30.12
C LYS A 262 34.86 47.01 -29.12
N ARG A 263 34.80 48.34 -29.01
CA ARG A 263 33.84 49.05 -28.15
C ARG A 263 32.40 48.89 -28.65
N LEU A 264 32.17 48.99 -29.97
CA LEU A 264 30.86 48.79 -30.60
C LEU A 264 30.36 47.35 -30.46
N ARG A 265 31.22 46.34 -30.71
CA ARG A 265 30.88 44.93 -30.49
C ARG A 265 30.50 44.65 -29.04
N ARG A 266 31.27 45.17 -28.08
CA ARG A 266 30.95 45.07 -26.63
C ARG A 266 29.65 45.76 -26.26
N LYS A 267 29.25 46.82 -26.98
CA LYS A 267 27.98 47.52 -26.74
C LYS A 267 26.79 46.76 -27.34
N LYS A 268 26.95 46.15 -28.52
CA LYS A 268 25.92 45.29 -29.16
C LYS A 268 25.70 44.00 -28.38
N SER A 269 26.75 43.39 -27.81
CA SER A 269 26.66 42.14 -27.03
C SER A 269 26.23 42.33 -25.58
N ARG A 270 26.00 43.58 -25.12
CA ARG A 270 25.47 43.86 -23.79
C ARG A 270 23.95 43.83 -23.86
N GLU A 271 23.33 42.81 -23.28
CA GLU A 271 21.91 42.82 -22.97
C GLU A 271 21.58 43.98 -22.04
N LYS A 272 20.50 44.71 -22.33
CA LYS A 272 20.07 45.82 -21.46
C LYS A 272 19.39 45.20 -20.24
N LEU A 273 19.63 45.78 -19.06
CA LEU A 273 19.04 45.32 -17.78
C LEU A 273 17.49 45.26 -17.79
N ILE A 274 16.84 45.98 -18.71
CA ILE A 274 15.38 45.95 -18.91
C ILE A 274 14.95 44.58 -19.48
N ASP A 275 15.73 43.99 -20.38
CA ASP A 275 15.40 42.71 -21.03
C ASP A 275 15.51 41.53 -20.04
N VAL A 276 16.45 41.60 -19.09
CA VAL A 276 16.65 40.61 -18.02
C VAL A 276 15.45 40.53 -17.06
N SER A 277 14.70 41.62 -16.87
CA SER A 277 13.55 41.66 -15.97
C SER A 277 12.26 41.09 -16.57
N THR A 278 12.18 40.96 -17.90
CA THR A 278 11.04 40.36 -18.60
C THR A 278 11.23 38.87 -18.94
N GLU A 279 12.44 38.34 -18.79
CA GLU A 279 12.77 36.93 -19.11
C GLU A 279 12.54 35.94 -17.96
N SER A 280 12.13 36.38 -16.77
CA SER A 280 11.85 35.46 -15.66
C SER A 280 10.62 34.55 -15.87
N ASN A 281 9.93 34.66 -17.01
CA ASN A 281 8.78 33.81 -17.38
C ASN A 281 8.86 33.23 -18.81
N LYS A 282 10.05 33.15 -19.42
CA LYS A 282 10.25 32.32 -20.62
C LYS A 282 11.32 31.28 -20.32
N GLU A 283 10.93 30.02 -20.34
CA GLU A 283 11.84 28.87 -20.30
C GLU A 283 12.93 29.09 -21.33
N LYS A 284 14.16 29.30 -20.87
CA LYS A 284 15.33 29.26 -21.73
C LYS A 284 15.42 27.81 -22.22
N GLU A 285 15.22 27.59 -23.52
CA GLU A 285 15.68 26.37 -24.16
C GLU A 285 17.20 26.30 -23.96
N ILE A 286 17.60 25.50 -22.97
CA ILE A 286 18.99 25.18 -22.72
C ILE A 286 19.42 24.32 -23.89
N GLU A 287 20.33 24.80 -24.74
CA GLU A 287 21.08 23.93 -25.64
C GLU A 287 21.90 22.96 -24.76
N ILE A 288 21.41 21.73 -24.62
CA ILE A 288 22.03 20.70 -23.82
C ILE A 288 23.25 20.18 -24.59
N SER A 289 24.44 20.68 -24.26
CA SER A 289 25.70 20.01 -24.63
C SER A 289 25.75 18.61 -24.00
N ASP A 290 26.37 17.64 -24.69
CA ASP A 290 26.42 16.24 -24.27
C ASP A 290 26.90 16.04 -22.82
N GLU A 291 27.83 16.89 -22.34
CA GLU A 291 28.30 16.88 -20.95
C GLU A 291 27.22 17.22 -19.92
N VAL A 292 26.30 18.13 -20.26
CA VAL A 292 25.17 18.51 -19.41
C VAL A 292 24.13 17.39 -19.42
N SER A 293 23.95 16.70 -20.55
CA SER A 293 23.09 15.52 -20.66
C SER A 293 23.57 14.37 -19.76
N GLU A 294 24.90 14.14 -19.72
CA GLU A 294 25.49 13.10 -18.87
C GLU A 294 25.39 13.44 -17.40
N LYS A 295 25.59 14.71 -17.02
CA LYS A 295 25.41 15.18 -15.65
C LYS A 295 23.95 15.07 -15.22
N ILE A 296 22.99 15.41 -16.08
CA ILE A 296 21.55 15.26 -15.78
C ILE A 296 21.17 13.78 -15.66
N LYS A 297 21.70 12.89 -16.52
CA LYS A 297 21.48 11.44 -16.40
C LYS A 297 22.06 10.87 -15.11
N LYS A 298 23.31 11.24 -14.75
CA LYS A 298 23.93 10.84 -13.48
C LYS A 298 23.11 11.36 -12.29
N PHE A 299 22.67 12.61 -12.34
CA PHE A 299 21.86 13.21 -11.28
C PHE A 299 20.50 12.53 -11.14
N LYS A 300 19.79 12.26 -12.25
CA LYS A 300 18.53 11.50 -12.22
C LYS A 300 18.72 10.09 -11.65
N SER A 301 19.78 9.39 -12.06
CA SER A 301 20.05 8.04 -11.55
C SER A 301 20.38 8.00 -10.05
N GLN A 302 21.07 9.03 -9.53
CA GLN A 302 21.34 9.16 -8.10
C GLN A 302 20.08 9.59 -7.33
N PHE A 303 19.28 10.48 -7.92
CA PHE A 303 18.06 10.98 -7.31
C PHE A 303 17.00 9.87 -7.20
N GLU A 304 16.75 9.11 -8.28
CA GLU A 304 15.83 7.97 -8.30
C GLU A 304 16.24 6.90 -7.28
N ARG A 305 17.53 6.52 -7.21
CA ARG A 305 18.02 5.60 -6.17
C ARG A 305 17.76 6.11 -4.75
N SER A 306 18.07 7.37 -4.48
CA SER A 306 17.88 7.96 -3.14
C SER A 306 16.41 8.17 -2.76
N PHE A 307 15.55 8.38 -3.76
CA PHE A 307 14.12 8.60 -3.58
C PHE A 307 13.39 7.26 -3.33
N ASP A 308 13.73 6.23 -4.11
CA ASP A 308 13.20 4.88 -3.93
C ASP A 308 13.64 4.25 -2.60
N GLU A 309 14.89 4.46 -2.17
CA GLU A 309 15.38 3.96 -0.88
C GLU A 309 14.73 4.64 0.34
N LYS A 310 14.28 5.89 0.20
CA LYS A 310 13.89 6.72 1.34
C LYS A 310 12.39 6.99 1.45
N TYR A 311 11.65 6.93 0.35
CA TYR A 311 10.25 7.38 0.31
C TYR A 311 9.28 6.41 -0.37
N MET A 312 9.76 5.43 -1.13
CA MET A 312 8.92 4.34 -1.61
C MET A 312 8.99 3.17 -0.63
N ILE A 313 8.06 3.12 0.32
CA ILE A 313 7.63 1.84 0.87
C ILE A 313 6.99 1.11 -0.30
N GLN A 314 7.72 0.18 -0.92
CA GLN A 314 7.13 -0.76 -1.87
C GLN A 314 5.91 -1.37 -1.17
N LYS A 315 4.72 -1.14 -1.71
CA LYS A 315 3.52 -1.85 -1.28
C LYS A 315 3.75 -3.32 -1.63
N ASP A 316 4.20 -4.08 -0.64
CA ASP A 316 4.28 -5.54 -0.68
C ASP A 316 2.87 -6.12 -0.53
N ASP A 317 1.97 -5.82 -1.47
CA ASP A 317 0.61 -6.38 -1.45
C ASP A 317 0.59 -7.85 -1.96
N ASP A 318 1.70 -8.37 -2.50
CA ASP A 318 1.77 -9.71 -3.11
C ASP A 318 2.84 -10.66 -2.51
N LYS A 319 3.58 -10.28 -1.46
CA LYS A 319 4.57 -11.17 -0.82
C LYS A 319 4.08 -11.68 0.52
N ASP A 320 4.05 -13.01 0.68
CA ASP A 320 3.69 -13.68 1.93
C ASP A 320 4.61 -13.17 3.07
N PRO A 321 4.06 -12.66 4.19
CA PRO A 321 4.83 -12.11 5.30
C PRO A 321 5.87 -13.08 5.87
N LEU A 322 5.68 -14.40 5.71
CA LEU A 322 6.67 -15.40 6.09
C LEU A 322 7.93 -15.37 5.22
N ASP A 323 7.82 -15.04 3.94
CA ASP A 323 8.96 -14.97 3.04
C ASP A 323 9.79 -13.71 3.27
N ILE A 324 9.17 -12.60 3.67
CA ILE A 324 9.87 -11.38 4.12
C ILE A 324 10.73 -11.68 5.36
N ILE A 325 10.21 -12.47 6.31
CA ILE A 325 10.95 -12.88 7.52
C ILE A 325 12.12 -13.81 7.15
N ARG A 326 11.92 -14.74 6.21
CA ARG A 326 12.97 -15.65 5.73
C ARG A 326 14.08 -14.90 4.98
N GLU A 327 13.74 -13.94 4.13
CA GLU A 327 14.72 -13.10 3.43
C GLU A 327 15.51 -12.22 4.41
N ARG A 328 14.86 -11.64 5.43
CA ARG A 328 15.57 -10.91 6.49
C ARG A 328 16.54 -11.78 7.28
N LYS A 329 16.16 -13.00 7.64
CA LYS A 329 17.07 -13.96 8.31
C LYS A 329 18.26 -14.31 7.41
N LYS A 330 18.03 -14.60 6.13
CA LYS A 330 19.11 -14.89 5.17
C LYS A 330 20.08 -13.71 5.00
N LYS A 331 19.59 -12.46 4.96
CA LYS A 331 20.45 -11.26 4.89
C LYS A 331 21.27 -11.08 6.17
N LYS A 332 20.65 -11.22 7.34
CA LYS A 332 21.34 -11.17 8.65
C LYS A 332 22.42 -12.24 8.78
N ASP A 333 22.16 -13.46 8.30
CA ASP A 333 23.15 -14.54 8.33
C ASP A 333 24.33 -14.29 7.37
N LYS A 334 24.07 -13.64 6.21
CA LYS A 334 25.14 -13.23 5.29
C LYS A 334 25.99 -12.10 5.87
N GLU A 335 25.37 -11.06 6.41
CA GLU A 335 26.09 -9.99 7.12
C GLU A 335 26.92 -10.56 8.26
N TYR A 336 26.34 -11.45 9.07
CA TYR A 336 27.07 -12.08 10.17
C TYR A 336 28.27 -12.90 9.68
N LYS A 337 28.12 -13.64 8.57
CA LYS A 337 29.24 -14.37 7.95
C LYS A 337 30.31 -13.44 7.39
N GLU A 338 29.94 -12.36 6.70
CA GLU A 338 30.90 -11.36 6.20
C GLU A 338 31.67 -10.69 7.35
N TYR A 339 30.97 -10.35 8.44
CA TYR A 339 31.62 -9.85 9.64
C TYR A 339 32.54 -10.90 10.28
N LYS A 340 32.09 -12.15 10.37
CA LYS A 340 32.89 -13.24 10.93
C LYS A 340 34.15 -13.51 10.09
N ASP A 341 34.02 -13.54 8.77
CA ASP A 341 35.11 -13.76 7.83
C ASP A 341 36.14 -12.62 7.88
N HIS A 342 35.69 -11.36 8.08
CA HIS A 342 36.58 -10.21 8.30
C HIS A 342 37.42 -10.37 9.59
N PHE A 343 36.88 -11.01 10.63
CA PHE A 343 37.59 -11.20 11.90
C PHE A 343 38.38 -12.52 11.98
N GLU A 344 38.02 -13.54 11.19
CA GLU A 344 38.72 -14.84 11.17
C GLU A 344 39.83 -14.95 10.12
N ASN A 345 39.83 -14.11 9.08
CA ASN A 345 40.93 -14.00 8.12
C ASN A 345 41.49 -12.57 8.07
N PRO A 346 42.61 -12.26 8.77
CA PRO A 346 43.29 -10.97 8.66
C PRO A 346 43.94 -10.73 7.29
#